data_AF-A0A4U5M0B6-F1
#
_entry.id   AF-A0A4U5M0B6-F1
#
_cell.length_a   1.000
_cell.length_b   1.000
_cell.length_c   1.000
_cell.angle_alpha   90.00
_cell.angle_beta   90.00
_cell.angle_gamma   90.00
#
_symmetry.space_group_name_H-M   'P 1'
#
loop_
_entity.id
_entity.type
_entity.pdbx_description
1 polymer ?
#
loop_
_entity_poly.entity_id
_entity_poly.type
_entity_poly.pdbx_seq_one_letter_code
_entity_poly.pdbx_strand_id
1 'polypeptide(L)'
;MPEWVVPTLSALSWIFGTSQAVLLFTPLADVYDDVDALKPLFNQSYPYSGAIRTIGFCFIFSMAALTLITYLIIFGYILHQFKTHKLHASGFKEKQILFQSVIKFSGDLLVNVFYNFDIFEPTPVVNFCVTVGYILNTILIPTIFYISSSVIRQQLIQDFFGVVGQGSGKVHQAAPQSRTVVVRNL
;
A
#
# COMPACT_ATOMS: atom_id res chain seq x y z
N MET A 1 11.22 -6.85 13.96
CA MET A 1 10.27 -5.89 14.58
C MET A 1 9.66 -6.58 15.79
N PRO A 2 9.54 -5.94 16.96
CA PRO A 2 8.97 -6.59 18.13
C PRO A 2 7.50 -6.96 17.92
N GLU A 3 7.06 -8.13 18.38
CA GLU A 3 5.72 -8.67 18.11
C GLU A 3 4.58 -7.81 18.67
N TRP A 4 4.84 -7.05 19.74
CA TRP A 4 3.84 -6.19 20.38
C TRP A 4 3.56 -4.89 19.61
N VAL A 5 4.45 -4.46 18.71
CA VAL A 5 4.33 -3.15 18.05
C VAL A 5 3.11 -3.08 17.14
N VAL A 6 2.86 -4.12 16.34
CA VAL A 6 1.74 -4.14 15.38
C VAL A 6 0.38 -4.12 16.10
N PRO A 7 0.13 -4.98 17.11
CA PRO A 7 -1.10 -4.93 17.91
C PRO A 7 -1.33 -3.57 18.59
N THR A 8 -0.28 -2.98 19.19
CA THR A 8 -0.41 -1.68 19.87
C THR A 8 -0.76 -0.57 18.90
N LEU A 9 -0.08 -0.47 17.76
CA LEU A 9 -0.39 0.52 16.73
C LEU A 9 -1.80 0.33 16.17
N SER A 10 -2.23 -0.93 15.97
CA SER A 10 -3.59 -1.23 15.52
C SER A 10 -4.64 -0.81 16.55
N ALA A 11 -4.43 -1.12 17.83
CA ALA A 11 -5.34 -0.70 18.90
C ALA A 11 -5.46 0.83 18.99
N LEU A 12 -4.33 1.55 18.92
CA LEU A 12 -4.31 3.01 18.90
C LEU A 12 -5.06 3.58 17.68
N SER A 13 -4.87 2.98 16.51
CA SER A 13 -5.59 3.38 15.29
C SER A 13 -7.10 3.21 15.43
N TRP A 14 -7.57 2.13 16.05
CA TRP A 14 -9.00 1.91 16.31
C TRP A 14 -9.56 2.88 17.33
N ILE A 15 -8.86 3.13 18.44
CA ILE A 15 -9.28 4.12 19.44
C ILE A 15 -9.40 5.50 18.80
N PHE A 16 -8.41 5.87 17.98
CA PHE A 16 -8.45 7.13 17.27
C PHE A 16 -9.64 7.21 16.29
N GLY A 17 -9.81 6.22 15.42
CA GLY A 17 -10.89 6.20 14.43
C GLY A 17 -12.29 6.20 15.07
N THR A 18 -12.47 5.44 16.16
CA THR A 18 -13.72 5.43 16.91
C THR A 18 -13.98 6.75 17.62
N SER A 19 -12.96 7.36 18.23
CA SER A 19 -13.10 8.68 18.86
C SER A 19 -13.53 9.76 17.85
N GLN A 20 -12.95 9.74 16.65
CA GLN A 20 -13.30 10.67 15.58
C GLN A 20 -14.73 10.43 15.07
N ALA A 21 -15.14 9.17 14.91
CA ALA A 21 -16.49 8.82 14.52
C ALA A 21 -17.51 9.29 15.57
N VAL A 22 -17.26 9.05 16.85
CA VAL A 22 -18.13 9.53 17.94
C VAL A 22 -18.23 11.05 17.92
N LEU A 23 -17.12 11.76 17.71
CA LEU A 23 -17.14 13.22 17.58
C LEU A 23 -17.99 13.71 16.40
N LEU A 24 -17.93 13.02 15.25
CA LEU A 24 -18.74 13.34 14.08
C LEU A 24 -20.24 13.07 14.28
N PHE A 25 -20.60 12.04 15.06
CA PHE A 25 -21.99 11.73 15.40
C PHE A 25 -22.54 12.56 16.58
N THR A 26 -21.68 13.29 17.27
CA THR A 26 -22.10 14.13 18.40
C THR A 26 -22.69 15.44 17.86
N PRO A 27 -23.86 15.90 18.34
CA PRO A 27 -24.52 17.12 17.85
C PRO A 27 -23.72 18.43 18.10
N LEU A 28 -22.53 18.34 18.73
CA LEU A 28 -21.60 19.44 18.91
C LEU A 28 -20.89 19.85 17.61
N ALA A 29 -20.86 18.95 16.63
CA ALA A 29 -20.27 19.15 15.32
C ALA A 29 -21.32 18.80 14.27
N ASP A 30 -22.31 19.68 14.12
CA ASP A 30 -23.37 19.48 13.12
C ASP A 30 -22.76 19.53 11.72
N VAL A 31 -22.70 18.36 11.07
CA VAL A 31 -22.30 18.19 9.67
C VAL A 31 -23.58 18.11 8.87
N TYR A 32 -23.76 19.04 7.95
CA TYR A 32 -24.87 19.03 7.02
C TYR A 32 -24.35 18.78 5.60
N ASP A 33 -25.14 18.07 4.82
CA ASP A 33 -24.88 17.83 3.41
C ASP A 33 -25.53 18.95 2.60
N ASP A 34 -24.70 19.77 1.98
CA ASP A 34 -25.15 20.74 0.99
C ASP A 34 -25.18 20.08 -0.39
N VAL A 35 -26.39 19.94 -0.94
CA VAL A 35 -26.64 19.26 -2.22
C VAL A 35 -25.90 19.96 -3.36
N ASP A 36 -25.74 21.28 -3.28
CA ASP A 36 -25.06 22.06 -4.32
C ASP A 36 -23.54 21.92 -4.23
N ALA A 37 -23.02 21.76 -3.00
CA ALA A 37 -21.60 21.63 -2.76
C ALA A 37 -21.08 20.19 -2.98
N LEU A 38 -21.96 19.17 -2.94
CA LEU A 38 -21.59 17.75 -3.02
C LEU A 38 -20.48 17.34 -2.03
N LYS A 39 -20.40 18.04 -0.90
CA LYS A 39 -19.43 17.80 0.16
C LYS A 39 -20.05 18.05 1.53
N PRO A 40 -19.67 17.26 2.56
CA PRO A 40 -20.10 17.53 3.92
C PRO A 40 -19.51 18.87 4.38
N LEU A 41 -20.37 19.75 4.88
CA LEU A 41 -19.99 21.06 5.40
C LEU A 41 -20.24 21.10 6.91
N PHE A 42 -19.31 21.69 7.64
CA PHE A 42 -19.49 21.95 9.07
C PHE A 42 -20.32 23.21 9.26
N ASN A 43 -21.39 23.11 10.06
CA ASN A 43 -22.18 24.27 10.44
C ASN A 43 -21.34 25.19 11.33
N GLN A 44 -21.02 26.39 10.82
CA GLN A 44 -20.21 27.38 11.54
C GLN A 44 -20.97 28.09 12.68
N SER A 45 -22.27 27.83 12.83
CA SER A 45 -23.07 28.37 13.94
C SER A 45 -22.66 27.81 15.30
N TYR A 46 -21.96 26.66 15.32
CA TYR A 46 -21.49 26.04 16.56
C TYR A 46 -20.01 26.38 16.84
N PRO A 47 -19.65 26.73 18.08
CA PRO A 47 -18.30 27.21 18.42
C PRO A 47 -17.23 26.11 18.31
N TYR A 48 -17.60 24.84 18.41
CA TYR A 48 -16.66 23.71 18.36
C TYR A 48 -16.40 23.18 16.94
N SER A 49 -17.28 23.48 15.98
CA SER A 49 -17.14 23.05 14.58
C SER A 49 -15.81 23.49 13.96
N GLY A 50 -15.39 24.73 14.23
CA GLY A 50 -14.12 25.27 13.74
C GLY A 50 -12.91 24.53 14.31
N ALA A 51 -12.90 24.29 15.63
CA ALA A 51 -11.81 23.57 16.29
C ALA A 51 -11.68 22.13 15.78
N ILE A 52 -12.81 21.43 15.62
CA ILE A 52 -12.84 20.05 15.13
C ILE A 52 -12.32 19.98 13.69
N ARG A 53 -12.73 20.93 12.83
CA ARG A 53 -12.22 21.04 11.46
C ARG A 53 -10.70 21.24 11.44
N THR A 54 -10.17 22.17 12.23
CA THR A 54 -8.71 22.44 12.29
C THR A 54 -7.93 21.24 12.81
N ILE A 55 -8.41 20.58 13.86
CA ILE A 55 -7.78 19.37 14.42
C ILE A 55 -7.77 18.25 13.39
N GLY A 56 -8.92 18.00 12.74
CA GLY A 56 -9.03 16.99 11.68
C GLY A 56 -8.08 17.27 10.52
N PHE A 57 -8.02 18.52 10.06
CA PHE A 57 -7.10 18.96 9.00
C PHE A 57 -5.63 18.76 9.41
N CYS A 58 -5.22 19.27 10.58
CA CYS A 58 -3.85 19.12 11.08
C CYS A 58 -3.47 17.63 11.23
N PHE A 59 -4.40 16.80 11.69
CA PHE A 59 -4.16 15.37 11.85
C PHE A 59 -3.97 14.68 10.50
N ILE A 60 -4.89 14.87 9.55
CA ILE A 60 -4.81 14.29 8.21
C ILE A 60 -3.52 14.73 7.52
N PHE A 61 -3.19 16.02 7.60
CA PHE A 61 -1.98 16.57 7.01
C PHE A 61 -0.70 16.00 7.65
N SER A 62 -0.67 15.89 8.99
CA SER A 62 0.46 15.30 9.71
C SER A 62 0.67 13.83 9.36
N MET A 63 -0.42 13.06 9.27
CA MET A 63 -0.37 11.65 8.85
C MET A 63 0.07 11.49 7.40
N ALA A 64 -0.38 12.37 6.50
CA ALA A 64 0.09 12.40 5.12
C ALA A 64 1.60 12.71 5.04
N ALA A 65 2.09 13.67 5.83
CA ALA A 65 3.51 14.02 5.90
C ALA A 65 4.37 12.87 6.48
N LEU A 66 3.92 12.21 7.54
CA LEU A 66 4.60 11.03 8.09
C LEU A 66 4.66 9.88 7.09
N THR A 67 3.57 9.67 6.36
CA THR A 67 3.49 8.67 5.30
C THR A 67 4.47 9.00 4.16
N LEU A 68 4.55 10.27 3.74
CA LEU A 68 5.53 10.75 2.76
C LEU A 68 6.97 10.44 3.20
N ILE A 69 7.32 10.82 4.43
CA ILE A 69 8.67 10.62 4.99
C ILE A 69 9.02 9.12 4.99
N THR A 70 8.09 8.28 5.44
CA THR A 70 8.27 6.81 5.46
C THR A 70 8.55 6.28 4.06
N TYR A 71 7.79 6.73 3.05
CA TYR A 71 8.02 6.31 1.67
C TYR A 71 9.34 6.83 1.11
N LEU A 72 9.76 8.06 1.42
CA LEU A 72 11.07 8.59 1.01
C LEU A 72 12.22 7.77 1.61
N ILE A 73 12.09 7.32 2.86
CA ILE A 73 13.07 6.44 3.51
C ILE A 73 13.13 5.09 2.79
N ILE A 74 11.98 4.45 2.52
CA ILE A 74 11.91 3.18 1.79
C ILE A 74 12.50 3.31 0.39
N PHE A 75 12.15 4.39 -0.32
CA PHE A 75 12.66 4.69 -1.66
C PHE A 75 14.18 4.91 -1.65
N GLY A 76 14.70 5.69 -0.70
CA GLY A 76 16.13 5.92 -0.52
C GLY A 76 16.89 4.65 -0.20
N TYR A 77 16.33 3.79 0.67
CA TYR A 77 16.91 2.48 0.99
C TYR A 77 17.01 1.57 -0.24
N ILE A 78 15.95 1.51 -1.05
CA ILE A 78 15.94 0.71 -2.29
C ILE A 78 16.93 1.27 -3.31
N LEU A 79 17.01 2.59 -3.49
CA LEU A 79 18.01 3.21 -4.36
C LEU A 79 19.45 2.91 -3.93
N HIS A 80 19.72 2.92 -2.62
CA HIS A 80 21.02 2.55 -2.07
C HIS A 80 21.35 1.09 -2.38
N GLN A 81 20.40 0.17 -2.14
CA GLN A 81 20.53 -1.25 -2.48
C GLN A 81 20.82 -1.46 -3.98
N PHE A 82 20.12 -0.74 -4.86
CA PHE A 82 20.35 -0.81 -6.30
C PHE A 82 21.76 -0.37 -6.73
N LYS A 83 22.34 0.62 -6.04
CA LYS A 83 23.69 1.09 -6.34
C LYS A 83 24.76 0.13 -5.85
N THR A 84 24.56 -0.47 -4.68
CA THR A 84 25.57 -1.31 -4.03
C THR A 84 25.55 -2.75 -4.55
N HIS A 85 24.37 -3.30 -4.84
CA HIS A 85 24.21 -4.65 -5.33
C HIS A 85 23.66 -4.60 -6.75
N LYS A 86 24.45 -5.08 -7.74
CA LYS A 86 23.99 -5.33 -9.12
C LYS A 86 22.99 -6.49 -9.13
N LEU A 87 21.81 -6.27 -8.56
CA LEU A 87 20.73 -7.26 -8.40
C LEU A 87 20.25 -7.73 -9.77
N HIS A 88 20.87 -8.81 -10.27
CA HIS A 88 20.36 -9.59 -11.38
C HIS A 88 19.12 -10.36 -10.91
N ALA A 89 18.03 -10.28 -11.68
CA ALA A 89 16.75 -10.95 -11.52
C ALA A 89 15.84 -10.57 -10.31
N SER A 90 16.36 -10.35 -9.08
CA SER A 90 15.50 -10.01 -7.93
C SER A 90 14.97 -8.56 -7.93
N GLY A 91 15.65 -7.66 -8.64
CA GLY A 91 15.34 -6.22 -8.62
C GLY A 91 14.05 -5.82 -9.36
N PHE A 92 13.47 -6.69 -10.19
CA PHE A 92 12.25 -6.33 -10.95
C PHE A 92 11.01 -6.25 -10.02
N LYS A 93 10.93 -7.14 -9.02
CA LYS A 93 9.82 -7.17 -8.05
C LYS A 93 9.85 -5.97 -7.11
N GLU A 94 11.02 -5.63 -6.57
CA GLU A 94 11.18 -4.45 -5.70
C GLU A 94 10.88 -3.14 -6.43
N LYS A 95 11.28 -3.02 -7.71
CA LYS A 95 10.93 -1.86 -8.54
C LYS A 95 9.43 -1.71 -8.73
N GLN A 96 8.70 -2.81 -8.95
CA GLN A 96 7.26 -2.76 -9.18
C GLN A 96 6.51 -2.33 -7.90
N ILE A 97 6.88 -2.88 -6.74
CA ILE A 97 6.30 -2.48 -5.44
C ILE A 97 6.58 -1.00 -5.15
N LEU A 98 7.80 -0.55 -5.45
CA LEU A 98 8.18 0.84 -5.25
C LEU A 98 7.42 1.79 -6.19
N PHE A 99 7.29 1.44 -7.47
CA PHE A 99 6.51 2.23 -8.42
C PHE A 99 5.03 2.32 -8.03
N GLN A 100 4.44 1.21 -7.60
CA GLN A 100 3.07 1.18 -7.07
C GLN A 100 2.91 2.07 -5.84
N SER A 101 3.88 2.05 -4.92
CA SER A 101 3.85 2.88 -3.71
C SER A 101 3.95 4.38 -4.05
N VAL A 102 4.78 4.76 -5.03
CA VAL A 102 4.92 6.15 -5.49
C VAL A 102 3.63 6.65 -6.13
N ILE A 103 3.01 5.85 -7.00
CA ILE A 103 1.72 6.21 -7.61
C ILE A 103 0.66 6.37 -6.55
N LYS A 104 0.57 5.41 -5.61
CA LYS A 104 -0.36 5.48 -4.47
C LYS A 104 -0.20 6.78 -3.69
N PHE A 105 1.04 7.05 -3.28
CA PHE A 105 1.34 8.21 -2.48
C PHE A 105 1.05 9.51 -3.23
N SER A 106 1.40 9.59 -4.52
CA SER A 106 1.13 10.76 -5.35
C SER A 106 -0.37 10.99 -5.51
N GLY A 107 -1.14 9.93 -5.72
CA GLY A 107 -2.61 9.99 -5.79
C GLY A 107 -3.23 10.46 -4.47
N ASP A 108 -2.84 9.84 -3.35
CA ASP A 108 -3.29 10.22 -2.01
C ASP A 108 -2.96 11.70 -1.70
N LEU A 109 -1.75 12.16 -2.06
CA LEU A 109 -1.33 13.55 -1.85
C LEU A 109 -2.12 14.52 -2.74
N LEU A 110 -2.24 14.24 -4.04
CA LEU A 110 -2.96 15.11 -4.97
C LEU A 110 -4.42 15.28 -4.56
N VAL A 111 -5.10 14.18 -4.25
CA VAL A 111 -6.49 14.20 -3.80
C VAL A 111 -6.63 15.00 -2.51
N ASN A 112 -5.73 14.79 -1.54
CA ASN A 112 -5.79 15.50 -0.26
C ASN A 112 -5.53 17.01 -0.42
N VAL A 113 -4.62 17.38 -1.32
CA VAL A 113 -4.35 18.78 -1.66
C VAL A 113 -5.56 19.42 -2.34
N PHE A 114 -6.13 18.76 -3.35
CA PHE A 114 -7.32 19.28 -4.04
C PHE A 114 -8.54 19.38 -3.13
N TYR A 115 -8.69 18.46 -2.18
CA TYR A 115 -9.81 18.47 -1.25
C TYR A 115 -9.71 19.57 -0.18
N ASN A 116 -8.50 19.90 0.29
CA ASN A 116 -8.34 20.79 1.43
C ASN A 116 -7.88 22.22 1.10
N PHE A 117 -7.17 22.44 -0.01
CA PHE A 117 -6.57 23.75 -0.30
C PHE A 117 -7.44 24.68 -1.17
N ASP A 118 -8.67 24.29 -1.51
CA ASP A 118 -9.62 25.07 -2.34
C ASP A 118 -8.91 25.77 -3.54
N ILE A 119 -7.98 25.05 -4.20
CA ILE A 119 -7.11 25.61 -5.26
C ILE A 119 -7.95 26.05 -6.47
N PHE A 120 -9.06 25.36 -6.70
CA PHE A 120 -10.02 25.67 -7.75
C PHE A 120 -11.26 26.30 -7.15
N GLU A 121 -11.89 27.20 -7.91
CA GLU A 121 -13.19 27.73 -7.55
C GLU A 121 -14.18 26.56 -7.38
N PRO A 122 -14.91 26.50 -6.24
CA PRO A 122 -15.76 25.36 -5.91
C PRO A 122 -16.96 25.32 -6.86
N THR A 123 -16.79 24.65 -7.98
CA THR A 123 -17.87 24.30 -8.89
C THR A 123 -18.36 22.88 -8.60
N PRO A 124 -19.65 22.58 -8.80
CA PRO A 124 -20.19 21.24 -8.57
C PRO A 124 -19.44 20.14 -9.35
N VAL A 125 -18.96 20.48 -10.55
CA VAL A 125 -18.17 19.57 -11.40
C VAL A 125 -16.82 19.26 -10.77
N VAL A 126 -16.11 20.28 -10.24
CA VAL A 126 -14.83 20.08 -9.56
C VAL A 126 -15.03 19.23 -8.31
N ASN A 127 -16.04 19.53 -7.48
CA ASN A 127 -16.32 18.76 -6.27
C ASN A 127 -16.67 17.30 -6.60
N PHE A 128 -17.48 17.07 -7.63
CA PHE A 128 -17.77 15.73 -8.11
C PHE A 128 -16.51 14.98 -8.56
N CYS A 129 -15.66 15.60 -9.38
CA CYS A 129 -14.41 15.02 -9.84
C CYS A 129 -13.46 14.70 -8.70
N VAL A 130 -13.33 15.58 -7.70
CA VAL A 130 -12.50 15.36 -6.52
C VAL A 130 -13.05 14.22 -5.66
N THR A 131 -14.36 14.17 -5.42
CA THR A 131 -15.01 13.10 -4.64
C THR A 131 -14.90 11.75 -5.33
N VAL A 132 -15.19 11.67 -6.63
CA VAL A 132 -15.01 10.44 -7.42
C VAL A 132 -13.54 10.04 -7.46
N GLY A 133 -12.64 11.00 -7.68
CA GLY A 133 -11.19 10.77 -7.63
C GLY A 133 -10.73 10.21 -6.29
N TYR A 134 -11.27 10.72 -5.19
CA TYR A 134 -11.01 10.22 -3.84
C TYR A 134 -11.47 8.76 -3.67
N ILE A 135 -12.71 8.45 -4.08
CA ILE A 135 -13.28 7.11 -4.00
C ILE A 135 -12.46 6.12 -4.85
N LEU A 136 -12.18 6.50 -6.10
CA LEU A 136 -11.39 5.68 -7.01
C LEU A 136 -9.98 5.47 -6.45
N ASN A 137 -9.32 6.50 -5.93
CA ASN A 137 -8.01 6.39 -5.32
C ASN A 137 -8.02 5.48 -4.07
N THR A 138 -9.07 5.55 -3.26
CA THR A 138 -9.23 4.73 -2.06
C THR A 138 -9.58 3.27 -2.38
N ILE A 139 -10.32 2.99 -3.45
CA ILE A 139 -10.76 1.62 -3.80
C ILE A 139 -9.80 0.98 -4.80
N LEU A 140 -9.50 1.65 -5.91
CA LEU A 140 -8.70 1.06 -6.99
C LEU A 140 -7.30 0.75 -6.52
N ILE A 141 -6.66 1.63 -5.74
CA ILE A 141 -5.26 1.42 -5.39
C ILE A 141 -5.07 0.20 -4.49
N PRO A 142 -5.81 0.03 -3.36
CA PRO A 142 -5.72 -1.19 -2.57
C PRO A 142 -6.12 -2.45 -3.36
N THR A 143 -7.12 -2.35 -4.24
CA THR A 143 -7.58 -3.49 -5.05
C THR A 143 -6.51 -3.93 -6.07
N ILE A 144 -5.94 -2.99 -6.81
CA ILE A 144 -4.85 -3.24 -7.76
C ILE A 144 -3.63 -3.78 -7.02
N PHE A 145 -3.32 -3.26 -5.82
CA PHE A 145 -2.21 -3.74 -5.01
C PHE A 145 -2.44 -5.18 -4.53
N TYR A 146 -3.64 -5.49 -4.05
CA TYR A 146 -4.01 -6.83 -3.61
C TYR A 146 -3.94 -7.85 -4.76
N ILE A 147 -4.47 -7.50 -5.94
CA ILE A 147 -4.41 -8.37 -7.12
C ILE A 147 -2.97 -8.54 -7.59
N SER A 148 -2.18 -7.46 -7.67
CA SER A 148 -0.77 -7.55 -8.07
C SER A 148 0.03 -8.45 -7.12
N SER A 149 -0.16 -8.28 -5.80
CA SER A 149 0.52 -9.09 -4.80
C SER A 149 0.10 -10.57 -4.85
N SER A 150 -1.17 -10.86 -5.14
CA SER A 150 -1.66 -12.25 -5.22
C SER A 150 -1.13 -12.96 -6.46
N VAL A 151 -1.08 -12.28 -7.61
CA VAL A 151 -0.49 -12.82 -8.86
C VAL A 151 1.01 -13.09 -8.67
N ILE A 152 1.74 -12.18 -8.04
CA ILE A 152 3.18 -12.38 -7.74
C ILE A 152 3.39 -13.58 -6.83
N ARG A 153 2.54 -13.77 -5.81
CA ARG A 153 2.61 -14.93 -4.91
C ARG A 153 2.36 -16.24 -5.66
N GLN A 154 1.42 -16.25 -6.62
CA GLN A 154 1.15 -17.44 -7.44
C GLN A 154 2.31 -17.80 -8.37
N GLN A 155 2.95 -16.80 -9.00
CA GLN A 155 4.15 -17.03 -9.84
C GLN A 155 5.29 -17.66 -9.02
N LEU A 156 5.50 -17.17 -7.80
CA LEU A 156 6.54 -17.69 -6.90
C LEU A 156 6.33 -19.17 -6.54
N ILE A 157 5.07 -19.54 -6.32
CA ILE A 157 4.68 -20.93 -6.05
C ILE A 157 4.97 -21.80 -7.27
N GLN A 158 4.63 -21.34 -8.48
CA GLN A 158 4.88 -22.08 -9.71
C GLN A 158 6.37 -22.23 -10.03
N ASP A 159 7.17 -21.18 -9.86
CA ASP A 159 8.62 -21.23 -10.06
C ASP A 159 9.28 -22.22 -9.08
N PHE A 160 8.88 -22.18 -7.80
CA PHE A 160 9.41 -23.07 -6.78
C PHE A 160 9.08 -24.54 -7.09
N PHE A 161 7.82 -24.85 -7.43
CA PHE A 161 7.43 -26.23 -7.76
C PHE A 161 7.98 -26.70 -9.11
N GLY A 162 8.16 -25.81 -10.09
CA GLY A 162 8.81 -26.12 -11.37
C GLY A 162 10.29 -26.49 -11.23
N VAL A 163 11.03 -25.78 -10.37
CA VAL A 163 12.43 -26.09 -10.05
C VAL A 163 12.56 -27.41 -9.28
N VAL A 164 11.67 -27.67 -8.32
CA VAL A 164 11.66 -28.94 -7.56
C VAL A 164 11.34 -30.13 -8.47
N GLY A 165 10.45 -29.97 -9.45
CA GLY A 165 10.12 -31.00 -10.44
C GLY A 165 11.28 -31.38 -11.36
N GLN A 166 12.16 -30.44 -11.73
CA GLN A 166 13.34 -30.71 -12.56
C GLN A 166 14.50 -31.38 -11.80
N GLY A 167 14.64 -31.14 -10.50
CA GLY A 167 15.71 -31.72 -9.68
C GLY A 167 15.54 -33.23 -9.40
N SER A 168 14.31 -33.74 -9.41
CA SER A 168 14.03 -35.14 -9.03
C SER A 168 14.21 -36.16 -10.18
N GLY A 169 14.45 -35.71 -11.42
CA GLY A 169 14.48 -36.58 -12.61
C GLY A 169 15.85 -37.12 -13.05
N LYS A 170 16.96 -36.75 -12.40
CA LYS A 170 18.33 -37.08 -12.86
C LYS A 170 19.14 -38.02 -11.95
N VAL A 171 18.50 -38.81 -11.09
CA VAL A 171 19.22 -39.71 -10.15
C VAL A 171 19.31 -41.17 -10.59
N HIS A 172 18.60 -41.64 -11.62
CA HIS A 172 18.68 -43.05 -12.03
C HIS A 172 18.90 -43.25 -13.54
N GLN A 173 20.16 -43.14 -13.96
CA GLN A 173 20.69 -43.95 -15.06
C GLN A 173 22.20 -44.15 -14.84
N ALA A 174 22.54 -44.83 -13.74
CA ALA A 174 23.84 -45.46 -13.61
C ALA A 174 23.87 -46.65 -14.58
N ALA A 175 24.65 -46.54 -15.65
CA ALA A 175 24.87 -47.60 -16.61
C ALA A 175 25.43 -48.86 -15.89
N PRO A 176 24.95 -50.07 -16.22
CA PRO A 176 25.49 -51.30 -15.64
C PRO A 176 26.93 -51.49 -16.13
N GLN A 177 27.90 -51.35 -15.22
CA GLN A 177 29.28 -51.75 -15.47
C GLN A 177 29.33 -53.25 -15.75
N SER A 178 29.64 -53.61 -16.99
CA SER A 178 29.94 -54.97 -17.41
C SER A 178 31.18 -55.48 -16.67
N ARG A 179 31.00 -56.49 -15.82
CA ARG A 179 32.11 -57.25 -15.21
C ARG A 179 32.75 -58.14 -16.28
N THR A 180 33.95 -57.76 -16.72
CA THR A 180 34.83 -58.62 -17.51
C THR A 180 35.43 -59.68 -16.59
N VAL A 181 35.00 -60.93 -16.73
CA VAL A 181 35.57 -62.10 -16.02
C VAL A 181 36.86 -62.51 -16.75
N VAL A 182 38.00 -62.28 -16.10
CA VAL A 182 39.31 -62.78 -16.57
C VAL A 182 39.48 -64.21 -16.06
N VAL A 183 39.31 -65.19 -16.96
CA VAL A 183 39.61 -66.60 -16.70
C VAL A 183 41.13 -66.78 -16.83
N ARG A 184 41.81 -67.03 -15.71
CA ARG A 184 43.21 -67.47 -15.66
C ARG A 184 43.21 -68.99 -15.83
N ASN A 185 43.70 -69.48 -16.97
CA ASN A 185 44.06 -70.88 -17.15
C ASN A 185 45.45 -71.12 -16.55
N LEU A 186 45.54 -72.14 -15.71
CA LEU A 186 46.76 -72.84 -15.31
C LEU A 186 46.76 -74.21 -16.00
#